data_AF-A0A533X5T6-F1
#
_entry.id   AF-A0A533X5T6-F1
#
_cell.length_a   1.000
_cell.length_b   1.000
_cell.length_c   1.000
_cell.angle_alpha   90.00
_cell.angle_beta   90.00
_cell.angle_gamma   90.00
#
_symmetry.space_group_name_H-M   'P 1'
#
loop_
_entity.id
_entity.type
_entity.pdbx_description
1 polymer ?
#
loop_
_entity_poly.entity_id
_entity_poly.type
_entity_poly.pdbx_seq_one_letter_code
_entity_poly.pdbx_strand_id
1 'polypeptide(L)'
;MTIGKQVSLSTVVLGTILLMGCVMSEKYEAEKARGLNFQRLLAQEEKRTGELDSELKRVKREASEMEARNRELTAQVQAVREQMARVQEEADALREATALEKKAREDVGRASHPASKPRRAEKNLLAQEADQLAGKPESVAADGHTPIYHQVKPGETVFRLARKYGVQVEQVRKWNNLQDDLIEVGQKLIVGYE
;
A
#
# COMPACT_ATOMS: atom_id res chain seq x y z
N MET A 1 71.59 -58.38 -32.29
CA MET A 1 71.13 -57.47 -31.21
C MET A 1 69.87 -56.66 -31.58
N THR A 2 69.03 -57.10 -32.53
CA THR A 2 67.93 -56.28 -33.06
C THR A 2 66.53 -56.67 -32.55
N ILE A 3 66.38 -57.91 -32.04
CA ILE A 3 65.08 -58.46 -31.62
C ILE A 3 64.59 -57.84 -30.31
N GLY A 4 65.47 -57.54 -29.35
CA GLY A 4 65.11 -56.88 -28.08
C GLY A 4 64.62 -55.43 -28.24
N LYS A 5 65.11 -54.70 -29.26
CA LYS A 5 64.65 -53.34 -29.58
C LYS A 5 63.29 -53.33 -30.29
N GLN A 6 63.00 -54.34 -31.13
CA GLN A 6 61.72 -54.50 -31.82
C GLN A 6 60.58 -54.84 -30.86
N VAL A 7 60.80 -55.73 -29.90
CA VAL A 7 59.79 -56.07 -28.88
C VAL A 7 59.47 -54.84 -28.02
N SER A 8 60.49 -54.11 -27.55
CA SER A 8 60.31 -52.91 -26.73
C SER A 8 59.55 -51.79 -27.46
N LEU A 9 59.79 -51.58 -28.75
CA LEU A 9 59.10 -50.53 -29.52
C LEU A 9 57.63 -50.89 -29.75
N SER A 10 57.33 -52.15 -30.07
CA SER A 10 55.95 -52.64 -30.27
C SER A 10 55.10 -52.55 -29.01
N THR A 11 55.66 -52.86 -27.83
CA THR A 11 54.92 -52.71 -26.56
C THR A 11 54.64 -51.24 -26.22
N VAL A 12 55.57 -50.35 -26.54
CA VAL A 12 55.39 -48.90 -26.34
C VAL A 12 54.31 -48.34 -27.27
N VAL A 13 54.31 -48.73 -28.55
CA VAL A 13 53.29 -48.29 -29.52
C VAL A 13 51.89 -48.81 -29.15
N LEU A 14 51.78 -50.06 -28.71
CA LEU A 14 50.48 -50.61 -28.29
C LEU A 14 49.96 -49.95 -26.99
N GLY A 15 50.87 -49.66 -26.05
CA GLY A 15 50.54 -48.94 -24.82
C GLY A 15 50.07 -47.50 -25.06
N THR A 16 50.68 -46.76 -26.01
CA THR A 16 50.26 -45.39 -26.32
C THR A 16 48.90 -45.35 -27.04
N ILE A 17 48.60 -46.32 -27.91
CA ILE A 17 47.29 -46.44 -28.55
C ILE A 17 46.19 -46.74 -27.52
N LEU A 18 46.45 -47.65 -26.57
CA LEU A 18 45.49 -47.99 -25.52
C LEU A 18 45.19 -46.78 -24.60
N LEU A 19 46.22 -46.05 -24.18
CA LEU A 19 46.06 -44.85 -23.36
C LEU A 19 45.32 -43.74 -24.13
N MET A 20 45.61 -43.54 -25.42
CA MET A 20 44.86 -42.60 -26.26
C MET A 20 43.38 -42.99 -26.39
N GLY A 21 43.07 -44.28 -26.52
CA GLY A 21 41.71 -44.79 -26.52
C GLY A 21 40.96 -44.51 -25.21
N CYS A 22 41.62 -44.75 -24.06
CA CYS A 22 41.05 -44.44 -22.74
C CYS A 22 40.76 -42.94 -22.58
N VAL A 23 41.72 -42.07 -22.94
CA VAL A 23 41.55 -40.62 -22.88
C VAL A 23 40.42 -40.13 -23.81
N MET A 24 40.29 -40.71 -24.99
CA MET A 24 39.20 -40.36 -25.91
C MET A 24 37.83 -40.79 -25.36
N SER A 25 37.74 -41.97 -24.74
CA SER A 25 36.50 -42.45 -24.11
C SER A 25 36.09 -41.58 -22.92
N GLU A 26 37.05 -41.15 -22.09
CA GLU A 26 36.78 -40.29 -20.94
C GLU A 26 36.35 -38.88 -21.38
N LYS A 27 36.99 -38.33 -22.42
CA LYS A 27 36.56 -37.07 -23.06
C LYS A 27 35.16 -37.18 -23.66
N TYR A 28 34.86 -38.28 -24.36
CA TYR A 28 33.54 -38.52 -24.96
C TYR A 28 32.43 -38.59 -23.90
N GLU A 29 32.63 -39.35 -22.82
CA GLU A 29 31.66 -39.43 -21.72
C GLU A 29 31.52 -38.08 -20.99
N ALA A 30 32.61 -37.33 -20.82
CA ALA A 30 32.56 -35.98 -20.25
C ALA A 30 31.76 -35.02 -21.14
N GLU A 31 31.92 -35.08 -22.45
CA GLU A 31 31.20 -34.23 -23.40
C GLU A 31 29.71 -34.59 -23.49
N LYS A 32 29.40 -35.89 -23.50
CA LYS A 32 28.02 -36.40 -23.40
C LYS A 32 27.35 -35.97 -22.10
N ALA A 33 28.05 -36.03 -20.96
CA ALA A 33 27.54 -35.57 -19.68
C ALA A 33 27.24 -34.06 -19.68
N ARG A 34 28.11 -33.24 -20.31
CA ARG A 34 27.85 -31.80 -20.49
C ARG A 34 26.60 -31.55 -21.33
N GLY A 35 26.43 -32.26 -22.44
CA GLY A 35 25.23 -32.15 -23.28
C GLY A 35 23.94 -32.52 -22.53
N LEU A 36 23.97 -33.61 -21.76
CA LEU A 36 22.84 -34.05 -20.95
C LEU A 36 22.48 -33.06 -19.83
N ASN A 37 23.50 -32.49 -19.17
CA ASN A 37 23.29 -31.44 -18.16
C ASN A 37 22.64 -30.19 -18.76
N PHE A 38 23.09 -29.78 -19.96
CA PHE A 38 22.49 -28.66 -20.68
C PHE A 38 21.04 -28.93 -21.06
N GLN A 39 20.71 -30.12 -21.55
CA GLN A 39 19.34 -30.50 -21.88
C GLN A 39 18.41 -30.45 -20.67
N ARG A 40 18.87 -30.93 -19.49
CA ARG A 40 18.10 -30.82 -18.24
C ARG A 40 17.88 -29.37 -17.82
N LEU A 41 18.89 -28.51 -17.98
CA LEU A 41 18.79 -27.09 -17.68
C LEU A 41 17.73 -26.41 -18.57
N LEU A 42 17.77 -26.67 -19.88
CA LEU A 42 16.76 -26.14 -20.80
C LEU A 42 15.35 -26.59 -20.42
N ALA A 43 15.16 -27.87 -20.12
CA ALA A 43 13.86 -28.38 -19.67
C ALA A 43 13.39 -27.70 -18.35
N GLN A 44 14.32 -27.37 -17.46
CA GLN A 44 14.02 -26.64 -16.23
C GLN A 44 13.62 -25.19 -16.49
N GLU A 45 14.30 -24.50 -17.40
CA GLU A 45 13.96 -23.14 -17.82
C GLU A 45 12.59 -23.07 -18.52
N GLU A 46 12.28 -24.02 -19.41
CA GLU A 46 10.95 -24.13 -20.03
C GLU A 46 9.86 -24.36 -18.98
N LYS A 47 10.10 -25.24 -18.00
CA LYS A 47 9.17 -25.45 -16.90
C LYS A 47 8.97 -24.18 -16.06
N ARG A 48 10.07 -23.49 -15.73
CA ARG A 48 10.04 -22.27 -14.91
C ARG A 48 9.29 -21.14 -15.60
N THR A 49 9.48 -20.98 -16.91
CA THR A 49 8.75 -19.97 -17.70
C THR A 49 7.26 -20.31 -17.80
N GLY A 50 6.89 -21.59 -17.95
CA GLY A 50 5.50 -22.03 -17.91
C GLY A 50 4.82 -21.79 -16.55
N GLU A 51 5.52 -22.08 -15.45
CA GLU A 51 5.03 -21.81 -14.09
C GLU A 51 4.83 -20.30 -13.88
N LEU A 52 5.81 -19.47 -14.27
CA LEU A 52 5.73 -18.02 -14.17
C LEU A 52 4.56 -17.44 -14.99
N ASP A 53 4.28 -17.96 -16.19
CA ASP A 53 3.12 -17.53 -16.99
C ASP A 53 1.79 -17.90 -16.32
N SER A 54 1.72 -19.07 -15.68
CA SER A 54 0.54 -19.48 -14.92
C SER A 54 0.31 -18.59 -13.69
N GLU A 55 1.38 -18.22 -12.99
CA GLU A 55 1.32 -17.27 -11.86
C GLU A 55 0.89 -15.88 -12.34
N LEU A 56 1.45 -15.39 -13.45
CA LEU A 56 1.08 -14.11 -14.03
C LEU A 56 -0.40 -14.07 -14.40
N LYS A 57 -0.92 -15.14 -15.02
CA LYS A 57 -2.36 -15.26 -15.34
C LYS A 57 -3.21 -15.24 -14.08
N ARG A 58 -2.79 -15.93 -13.01
CA ARG A 58 -3.50 -15.94 -11.73
C ARG A 58 -3.52 -14.55 -11.09
N VAL A 59 -2.35 -13.91 -10.95
CA VAL A 59 -2.22 -12.56 -10.37
C VAL A 59 -3.03 -11.55 -11.18
N LYS A 60 -3.04 -11.65 -12.51
CA LYS A 60 -3.84 -10.78 -13.37
C LYS A 60 -5.34 -10.93 -13.11
N ARG A 61 -5.84 -12.15 -12.88
CA ARG A 61 -7.24 -12.38 -12.51
C ARG A 61 -7.55 -11.75 -11.15
N GLU A 62 -6.72 -12.01 -10.14
CA GLU A 62 -6.87 -11.43 -8.80
C GLU A 62 -6.86 -9.89 -8.85
N ALA A 63 -5.97 -9.28 -9.65
CA ALA A 63 -5.94 -7.84 -9.89
C ALA A 63 -7.24 -7.32 -10.55
N SER A 64 -7.73 -8.01 -11.58
CA SER A 64 -8.98 -7.62 -12.25
C SER A 64 -10.20 -7.71 -11.33
N GLU A 65 -10.23 -8.70 -10.43
CA GLU A 65 -11.28 -8.83 -9.43
C GLU A 65 -11.21 -7.70 -8.38
N MET A 66 -10.01 -7.35 -7.92
CA MET A 66 -9.81 -6.23 -7.00
C MET A 66 -10.22 -4.90 -7.64
N GLU A 67 -9.86 -4.67 -8.90
CA GLU A 67 -10.30 -3.47 -9.64
C GLU A 67 -11.82 -3.41 -9.78
N ALA A 68 -12.49 -4.53 -10.06
CA ALA A 68 -13.94 -4.60 -10.13
C ALA A 68 -14.59 -4.26 -8.78
N ARG A 69 -14.10 -4.84 -7.68
CA ARG A 69 -14.57 -4.52 -6.31
C ARG A 69 -14.35 -3.05 -5.97
N ASN A 70 -13.22 -2.46 -6.39
CA ASN A 70 -12.93 -1.06 -6.12
C ASN A 70 -13.85 -0.11 -6.92
N ARG A 71 -14.15 -0.46 -8.18
CA ARG A 71 -15.15 0.27 -8.99
C ARG A 71 -16.54 0.19 -8.36
N GLU A 72 -16.95 -0.99 -7.89
CA GLU A 72 -18.22 -1.18 -7.21
C GLU A 72 -18.30 -0.35 -5.93
N LEU A 73 -17.28 -0.41 -5.07
CA LEU A 73 -17.23 0.38 -3.85
C LEU A 73 -17.28 1.88 -4.12
N THR A 74 -16.61 2.33 -5.19
CA THR A 74 -16.66 3.73 -5.63
C THR A 74 -18.08 4.14 -6.02
N ALA A 75 -18.79 3.28 -6.76
CA ALA A 75 -20.19 3.51 -7.11
C ALA A 75 -21.10 3.52 -5.86
N GLN A 76 -20.88 2.62 -4.90
CA GLN A 76 -21.61 2.62 -3.62
C GLN A 76 -21.39 3.92 -2.84
N VAL A 77 -20.15 4.42 -2.77
CA VAL A 77 -19.84 5.69 -2.10
C VAL A 77 -20.54 6.86 -2.79
N GLN A 78 -20.60 6.89 -4.12
CA GLN A 78 -21.34 7.91 -4.86
C GLN A 78 -22.84 7.83 -4.58
N ALA A 79 -23.42 6.63 -4.60
CA ALA A 79 -24.85 6.44 -4.29
C ALA A 79 -25.19 6.90 -2.86
N VAL A 80 -24.35 6.59 -1.87
CA VAL A 80 -24.53 7.05 -0.49
C VAL A 80 -24.42 8.57 -0.39
N ARG A 81 -23.50 9.20 -1.12
CA ARG A 81 -23.40 10.67 -1.18
C ARG A 81 -24.65 11.31 -1.76
N GLU A 82 -25.22 10.73 -2.82
CA GLU A 82 -26.49 11.20 -3.40
C GLU A 82 -27.66 11.03 -2.44
N GLN A 83 -27.74 9.89 -1.74
CA GLN A 83 -28.75 9.69 -0.69
C GLN A 83 -28.62 10.72 0.42
N MET A 84 -27.39 10.98 0.89
CA MET A 84 -27.13 11.99 1.91
C MET A 84 -27.51 13.39 1.43
N ALA A 85 -27.26 13.73 0.16
CA ALA A 85 -27.68 15.02 -0.41
C ALA A 85 -29.21 15.16 -0.41
N ARG A 86 -29.95 14.12 -0.81
CA ARG A 86 -31.43 14.13 -0.77
C ARG A 86 -31.97 14.29 0.65
N VAL A 87 -31.41 13.55 1.61
CA VAL A 87 -31.80 13.66 3.03
C VAL A 87 -31.49 15.05 3.58
N GLN A 88 -30.38 15.66 3.16
CA GLN A 88 -30.03 17.02 3.55
C GLN A 88 -31.02 18.04 2.99
N GLU A 89 -31.40 17.93 1.72
CA GLU A 89 -32.42 18.78 1.09
C GLU A 89 -33.79 18.64 1.79
N GLU A 90 -34.22 17.42 2.10
CA GLU A 90 -35.45 17.17 2.87
C GLU A 90 -35.39 17.79 4.27
N ALA A 91 -34.24 17.65 4.95
CA ALA A 91 -34.03 18.24 6.27
C ALA A 91 -34.05 19.78 6.24
N ASP A 92 -33.47 20.39 5.21
CA ASP A 92 -33.45 21.84 5.03
C ASP A 92 -34.85 22.37 4.70
N ALA A 93 -35.61 21.69 3.83
CA ALA A 93 -37.01 22.02 3.57
C ALA A 93 -37.88 21.93 4.84
N LEU A 94 -37.66 20.91 5.67
CA LEU A 94 -38.37 20.77 6.94
C LEU A 94 -37.99 21.90 7.93
N ARG A 95 -36.71 22.28 8.00
CA ARG A 95 -36.24 23.42 8.81
C ARG A 95 -36.92 24.72 8.38
N GLU A 96 -36.98 25.00 7.09
CA GLU A 96 -37.66 26.19 6.55
C GLU A 96 -39.15 26.19 6.88
N ALA A 97 -39.83 25.06 6.69
CA ALA A 97 -41.24 24.92 7.03
C ALA A 97 -41.50 25.21 8.53
N THR A 98 -40.68 24.65 9.43
CA THR A 98 -40.81 24.91 10.87
C THR A 98 -40.50 26.36 11.25
N ALA A 99 -39.58 27.03 10.53
CA ALA A 99 -39.26 28.44 10.75
C ALA A 99 -40.43 29.35 10.33
N LEU A 100 -41.07 29.06 9.19
CA LEU A 100 -42.26 29.75 8.73
C LEU A 100 -43.44 29.56 9.70
N GLU A 101 -43.66 28.36 10.21
CA GLU A 101 -44.72 28.08 11.18
C GLU A 101 -44.51 28.86 12.49
N LYS A 102 -43.27 28.90 13.01
CA LYS A 102 -42.92 29.73 14.18
C LYS A 102 -43.19 31.21 13.92
N LYS A 103 -42.79 31.72 12.76
CA LYS A 103 -43.01 33.13 12.38
C LYS A 103 -44.50 33.47 12.28
N ALA A 104 -45.30 32.60 11.66
CA ALA A 104 -46.76 32.77 11.60
C ALA A 104 -47.38 32.79 13.01
N ARG A 105 -46.89 31.94 13.92
CA ARG A 105 -47.34 31.92 15.33
C ARG A 105 -46.97 33.20 16.08
N GLU A 106 -45.78 33.76 15.83
CA GLU A 106 -45.36 35.05 16.38
C GLU A 106 -46.24 36.20 15.87
N ASP A 107 -46.56 36.22 14.57
CA ASP A 107 -47.42 37.26 13.98
C ASP A 107 -48.86 37.20 14.53
N VAL A 108 -49.41 35.99 14.76
CA VAL A 108 -50.71 35.80 15.45
C VAL A 108 -50.64 36.21 16.92
N GLY A 109 -49.55 35.91 17.62
CA GLY A 109 -49.31 36.35 19.00
C GLY A 109 -49.15 37.88 19.15
N ARG A 110 -48.72 38.57 18.09
CA ARG A 110 -48.55 40.02 18.06
C ARG A 110 -49.84 40.79 17.80
N ALA A 111 -50.82 40.17 17.14
CA ALA A 111 -52.15 40.75 16.92
C ALA A 111 -53.03 40.82 18.20
N SER A 112 -52.58 40.21 19.31
CA SER A 112 -53.30 40.19 20.58
C SER A 112 -52.73 41.11 21.68
N HIS A 113 -51.66 41.88 21.42
CA HIS A 113 -51.14 42.86 22.38
C HIS A 113 -50.57 44.13 21.67
N PRO A 114 -51.12 45.33 21.90
CA PRO A 114 -50.58 46.56 21.31
C PRO A 114 -49.27 46.97 22.01
N ALA A 115 -48.33 47.35 21.16
CA ALA A 115 -47.05 48.03 21.38
C ALA A 115 -46.66 48.48 22.80
N SER A 116 -45.47 48.04 23.23
CA SER A 116 -44.51 48.93 23.89
C SER A 116 -43.09 48.64 23.36
N LYS A 117 -42.44 49.69 22.85
CA LYS A 117 -41.01 49.80 22.50
C LYS A 117 -40.60 51.23 22.89
N PRO A 118 -39.31 51.58 23.09
CA PRO A 118 -38.11 50.82 22.70
C PRO A 118 -36.93 50.84 23.70
N ARG A 119 -35.92 49.97 23.49
CA ARG A 119 -34.52 50.44 23.58
C ARG A 119 -33.60 49.66 22.64
N ARG A 120 -32.80 50.44 21.91
CA ARG A 120 -31.81 50.10 20.89
C ARG A 120 -30.40 50.15 21.51
N ALA A 121 -29.60 49.14 21.23
CA ALA A 121 -28.13 49.13 21.11
C ALA A 121 -27.78 47.72 20.57
N GLU A 122 -27.71 47.48 19.26
CA GLU A 122 -26.52 47.71 18.41
C GLU A 122 -25.21 47.35 19.13
N LYS A 123 -24.61 46.20 18.81
CA LYS A 123 -23.65 46.11 17.69
C LYS A 123 -23.28 44.66 17.35
N ASN A 124 -23.28 44.46 16.04
CA ASN A 124 -22.90 43.32 15.22
C ASN A 124 -21.41 42.95 15.37
N LEU A 125 -21.08 41.66 15.21
CA LEU A 125 -19.82 41.15 14.61
C LEU A 125 -19.94 39.62 14.39
N LEU A 126 -20.17 39.24 13.13
CA LEU A 126 -19.50 38.16 12.38
C LEU A 126 -19.05 36.93 13.20
N ALA A 127 -19.71 35.77 13.08
CA ALA A 127 -19.43 34.80 12.01
C ALA A 127 -17.91 34.54 11.83
N GLN A 128 -17.33 33.73 12.71
CA GLN A 128 -16.17 32.89 12.39
C GLN A 128 -16.31 31.55 13.12
N GLU A 129 -16.54 30.53 12.29
CA GLU A 129 -15.99 29.18 12.35
C GLU A 129 -15.96 28.43 13.69
N ALA A 130 -16.72 27.34 13.67
CA ALA A 130 -16.39 26.11 14.37
C ALA A 130 -15.02 25.58 13.89
N ASP A 131 -13.95 26.07 14.50
CA ASP A 131 -12.70 25.32 14.63
C ASP A 131 -11.96 25.80 15.88
N GLN A 132 -12.33 25.24 17.02
CA GLN A 132 -11.55 25.33 18.25
C GLN A 132 -11.44 23.93 18.87
N LEU A 133 -10.70 23.06 18.16
CA LEU A 133 -9.86 22.05 18.79
C LEU A 133 -8.37 22.43 18.64
N ALA A 134 -8.06 23.73 18.66
CA ALA A 134 -6.69 24.24 18.76
C ALA A 134 -6.29 24.44 20.23
N GLY A 135 -6.18 23.32 20.95
CA GLY A 135 -5.48 23.27 22.23
C GLY A 135 -3.99 23.02 21.99
N LYS A 136 -3.19 24.08 21.92
CA LYS A 136 -1.77 24.02 22.32
C LYS A 136 -1.67 24.65 23.71
N PRO A 137 -1.06 23.94 24.66
CA PRO A 137 0.30 24.30 25.06
C PRO A 137 1.24 23.08 25.12
N GLU A 138 2.51 23.28 24.75
CA GLU A 138 3.70 22.90 25.57
C GLU A 138 4.17 21.46 25.30
N SER A 139 5.36 21.24 24.72
CA SER A 139 6.68 21.38 25.36
C SER A 139 6.77 20.64 26.71
N VAL A 140 6.93 19.33 26.62
CA VAL A 140 7.57 18.46 27.62
C VAL A 140 8.35 17.43 26.81
N ALA A 141 9.66 17.59 26.64
CA ALA A 141 10.67 17.11 27.58
C ALA A 141 10.44 15.64 27.96
N ALA A 142 11.05 14.76 27.17
CA ALA A 142 11.58 13.44 27.52
C ALA A 142 10.96 12.74 28.76
N ASP A 143 9.89 11.98 28.54
CA ASP A 143 9.55 10.85 29.41
C ASP A 143 9.90 9.55 28.69
N GLY A 144 10.46 8.59 29.44
CA GLY A 144 11.07 7.33 29.00
C GLY A 144 10.13 6.29 28.40
N HIS A 145 9.25 6.70 27.49
CA HIS A 145 8.34 5.85 26.75
C HIS A 145 9.08 5.13 25.62
N THR A 146 8.80 3.85 25.43
CA THR A 146 9.44 3.06 24.37
C THR A 146 8.80 3.39 23.01
N PRO A 147 9.58 3.76 21.98
CA PRO A 147 9.03 4.05 20.67
C PRO A 147 8.48 2.78 20.01
N ILE A 148 7.24 2.87 19.52
CA ILE A 148 6.59 1.82 18.73
C ILE A 148 6.93 2.04 17.26
N TYR A 149 7.56 1.05 16.64
CA TYR A 149 7.93 1.09 15.22
C TYR A 149 6.95 0.30 14.35
N HIS A 150 6.64 0.85 13.17
CA HIS A 150 5.92 0.17 12.10
C HIS A 150 6.74 0.18 10.82
N GLN A 151 6.77 -0.96 10.12
CA GLN A 151 7.41 -1.06 8.81
C GLN A 151 6.37 -0.84 7.70
N VAL A 152 6.59 0.20 6.89
CA VAL A 152 5.68 0.63 5.83
C VAL A 152 5.53 -0.47 4.78
N LYS A 153 4.28 -0.85 4.50
CA LYS A 153 3.91 -1.82 3.46
C LYS A 153 3.52 -1.10 2.16
N PRO A 154 3.54 -1.78 1.00
CA PRO A 154 3.07 -1.20 -0.25
C PRO A 154 1.66 -0.62 -0.14
N GLY A 155 1.49 0.64 -0.52
CA GLY A 155 0.18 1.33 -0.50
C GLY A 155 -0.24 1.91 0.86
N GLU A 156 0.61 1.87 1.88
CA GLU A 156 0.39 2.63 3.12
C GLU A 156 0.80 4.10 2.93
N THR A 157 0.13 4.99 3.65
CA THR A 157 0.42 6.44 3.70
C THR A 157 0.48 6.88 5.15
N VAL A 158 1.16 8.01 5.44
CA VAL A 158 1.22 8.57 6.80
C VAL A 158 -0.18 8.77 7.38
N PHE A 159 -1.13 9.22 6.55
CA PHE A 159 -2.53 9.38 6.95
C PHE A 159 -3.19 8.06 7.40
N ARG A 160 -3.03 6.98 6.63
CA ARG A 160 -3.58 5.66 6.98
C ARG A 160 -2.93 5.09 8.24
N LEU A 161 -1.62 5.29 8.39
CA LEU A 161 -0.86 4.89 9.58
C LEU A 161 -1.36 5.63 10.82
N ALA A 162 -1.45 6.96 10.75
CA ALA A 162 -1.96 7.79 11.82
C ALA A 162 -3.36 7.35 12.28
N ARG A 163 -4.28 7.13 11.34
CA ARG A 163 -5.63 6.59 11.62
C ARG A 163 -5.61 5.20 12.25
N LYS A 164 -4.73 4.31 11.79
CA LYS A 164 -4.62 2.94 12.28
C LYS A 164 -4.15 2.88 13.74
N TYR A 165 -3.24 3.77 14.11
CA TYR A 165 -2.67 3.85 15.46
C TYR A 165 -3.37 4.88 16.36
N GLY A 166 -4.40 5.57 15.85
CA GLY A 166 -5.17 6.56 16.63
C GLY A 166 -4.38 7.83 16.97
N VAL A 167 -3.33 8.13 16.22
CA VAL A 167 -2.46 9.31 16.42
C VAL A 167 -2.73 10.36 15.34
N GLN A 168 -2.33 11.61 15.57
CA GLN A 168 -2.42 12.67 14.56
C GLN A 168 -1.28 12.55 13.54
N VAL A 169 -1.54 12.94 12.29
CA VAL A 169 -0.56 12.91 11.20
C VAL A 169 0.65 13.77 11.53
N GLU A 170 0.42 14.94 12.12
CA GLU A 170 1.45 15.89 12.56
C GLU A 170 2.36 15.29 13.63
N GLN A 171 1.85 14.40 14.48
CA GLN A 171 2.66 13.72 15.50
C GLN A 171 3.60 12.71 14.84
N VAL A 172 3.08 11.88 13.94
CA VAL A 172 3.91 10.91 13.18
C VAL A 172 4.98 11.62 12.36
N ARG A 173 4.64 12.76 11.72
CA ARG A 173 5.61 13.57 10.97
C ARG A 173 6.72 14.11 11.88
N LYS A 174 6.36 14.64 13.05
CA LYS A 174 7.33 15.15 14.03
C LYS A 174 8.24 14.08 14.58
N TRP A 175 7.71 12.89 14.89
CA TRP A 175 8.54 11.79 15.43
C TRP A 175 9.54 11.25 14.42
N ASN A 176 9.23 11.35 13.13
CA ASN A 176 10.05 10.79 12.04
C ASN A 176 10.76 11.85 11.20
N ASN A 177 10.70 13.13 11.59
CA ASN A 177 11.22 14.27 10.83
C ASN A 177 10.80 14.28 9.34
N LEU A 178 9.55 13.89 9.06
CA LEU A 178 9.04 13.85 7.69
C LEU A 178 8.65 15.26 7.23
N GLN A 179 9.27 15.71 6.14
CA GLN A 179 8.94 17.01 5.53
C GLN A 179 7.59 16.95 4.81
N ASP A 180 7.28 15.83 4.15
CA ASP A 180 6.05 15.59 3.40
C ASP A 180 5.39 14.26 3.79
N ASP A 181 4.19 14.00 3.24
CA ASP A 181 3.44 12.75 3.45
C ASP A 181 3.97 11.56 2.62
N LEU A 182 5.08 11.77 1.90
CA LEU A 182 5.71 10.74 1.08
C LEU A 182 6.57 9.82 1.94
N ILE A 183 6.21 8.54 1.96
CA ILE A 183 6.91 7.48 2.69
C ILE A 183 7.25 6.34 1.74
N GLU A 184 8.40 5.72 1.98
CA GLU A 184 8.88 4.63 1.13
C GLU A 184 8.48 3.27 1.69
N VAL A 185 8.24 2.32 0.79
CA VAL A 185 7.96 0.94 1.18
C VAL A 185 9.17 0.33 1.88
N GLY A 186 8.95 -0.27 3.05
CA GLY A 186 9.99 -0.85 3.88
C GLY A 186 10.61 0.12 4.90
N GLN A 187 10.28 1.41 4.83
CA GLN A 187 10.72 2.42 5.80
C GLN A 187 10.17 2.08 7.20
N LYS A 188 11.02 2.23 8.23
CA LYS A 188 10.59 2.11 9.63
C LYS A 188 10.18 3.48 10.14
N LEU A 189 8.94 3.59 10.59
CA LEU A 189 8.39 4.82 11.16
C LEU A 189 7.96 4.60 12.61
N ILE A 190 8.24 5.59 13.44
CA ILE A 190 7.72 5.72 14.80
C ILE A 190 6.26 6.13 14.69
N VAL A 191 5.35 5.28 15.17
CA VAL A 191 3.89 5.49 15.08
C VAL A 191 3.23 5.76 16.42
N GLY A 192 4.01 5.71 17.51
CA GLY A 192 3.57 5.98 18.87
C GLY A 192 4.69 5.77 19.87
N TYR A 193 4.41 6.11 21.12
CA TYR A 193 5.24 5.84 22.28
C TYR A 193 4.36 5.12 23.30
N GLU A 194 4.86 4.03 23.87
CA GLU A 194 4.18 3.24 24.91
C GLU A 194 4.50 3.74 26.32
#